data_AF-A0A1T3M926-F1
#
_entry.id   AF-A0A1T3M926-F1
#
_cell.length_a   1.000
_cell.length_b   1.000
_cell.length_c   1.000
_cell.angle_alpha   90.00
_cell.angle_beta   90.00
_cell.angle_gamma   90.00
#
_symmetry.space_group_name_H-M   'P 1'
#
loop_
_entity.id
_entity.type
_entity.pdbx_description
1 polymer ?
#
loop_
_entity_poly.entity_id
_entity_poly.type
_entity_poly.pdbx_seq_one_letter_code
_entity_poly.pdbx_strand_id
1 'polypeptide(L)'
;MNNNILFLLSVLFSSIIFSQVKSDTVNIPEIILKENSQLNFTKFNESLRYHELYSNKKTVFNGIYKRNGKVIPFSGNFVNHTKEVLFEQKPENDSIKNILTSTIISSIEVRNYYYNLIFSEKKKEVLSKFYCIEKGEGLWFFQAIKEDLKEDIKIDQDTKVNFLVKLTPDGRLLYIKSMLKNNNNSGIAKIYNHNFMLSFTPYKNGVKFLEYDIDVINIRNRNSIQIKMNFID
;
A
#
# COMPACT_ATOMS: atom_id res chain seq x y z
N MET A 1 -15.10 -35.15 27.47
CA MET A 1 -14.48 -33.91 26.93
C MET A 1 -14.97 -33.72 25.51
N ASN A 2 -15.47 -32.52 25.19
CA ASN A 2 -16.38 -32.21 24.08
C ASN A 2 -15.78 -32.41 22.67
N ASN A 3 -16.23 -33.44 21.95
CA ASN A 3 -16.01 -33.57 20.50
C ASN A 3 -16.67 -32.44 19.68
N ASN A 4 -17.66 -31.74 20.26
CA ASN A 4 -18.34 -30.61 19.61
C ASN A 4 -17.47 -29.35 19.48
N ILE A 5 -16.45 -29.18 20.33
CA ILE A 5 -15.56 -28.01 20.27
C ILE A 5 -14.55 -28.16 19.14
N LEU A 6 -14.08 -29.38 18.88
CA LEU A 6 -13.12 -29.67 17.81
C LEU A 6 -13.74 -29.44 16.42
N PHE A 7 -15.02 -29.79 16.25
CA PHE A 7 -15.75 -29.59 14.99
C PHE A 7 -15.99 -28.10 14.68
N LEU A 8 -16.30 -27.31 15.71
CA LEU A 8 -16.50 -25.86 15.59
C LEU A 8 -15.20 -25.13 15.19
N LEU A 9 -14.05 -25.57 15.70
CA LEU A 9 -12.74 -25.06 15.29
C LEU A 9 -12.40 -25.40 13.83
N SER A 10 -12.73 -26.60 13.35
CA SER A 10 -12.48 -26.98 11.95
C SER A 10 -13.32 -26.21 10.93
N VAL A 11 -14.56 -25.86 11.26
CA VAL A 11 -15.45 -25.11 10.34
C VAL A 11 -15.01 -23.64 10.20
N LEU A 12 -14.49 -23.03 11.28
CA LEU A 12 -13.98 -21.66 11.25
C LEU A 12 -12.67 -21.52 10.46
N PHE A 13 -11.83 -22.56 10.42
CA PHE A 13 -10.59 -22.55 9.63
C PHE A 13 -10.85 -22.60 8.12
N SER A 14 -11.90 -23.30 7.67
CA SER A 14 -12.24 -23.35 6.24
C SER A 14 -12.78 -22.03 5.67
N SER A 15 -13.37 -21.16 6.51
CA SER A 15 -13.88 -19.85 6.08
C SER A 15 -12.79 -18.78 5.89
N ILE A 16 -11.57 -18.99 6.40
CA ILE A 16 -10.51 -17.97 6.35
C ILE A 16 -9.63 -18.13 5.10
N ILE A 17 -9.68 -19.26 4.39
CA ILE A 17 -8.70 -19.60 3.33
C ILE A 17 -9.17 -19.18 1.92
N PHE A 18 -10.41 -18.74 1.74
CA PHE A 18 -10.93 -18.28 0.43
C PHE A 18 -11.56 -16.89 0.46
N SER A 19 -10.92 -15.92 1.11
CA SER A 19 -11.04 -14.54 0.66
C SER A 19 -10.02 -14.31 -0.45
N GLN A 20 -10.32 -14.80 -1.66
CA GLN A 20 -9.75 -14.18 -2.85
C GLN A 20 -10.21 -12.72 -2.82
N VAL A 21 -9.30 -11.81 -2.47
CA VAL A 21 -9.53 -10.37 -2.56
C VAL A 21 -9.96 -10.10 -3.99
N LYS A 22 -11.29 -9.96 -4.21
CA LYS A 22 -11.84 -9.43 -5.46
C LYS A 22 -11.04 -8.16 -5.71
N SER A 23 -10.47 -8.02 -6.91
CA SER A 23 -9.87 -6.73 -7.25
C SER A 23 -10.99 -5.71 -7.15
N ASP A 24 -10.82 -4.70 -6.30
CA ASP A 24 -11.75 -3.58 -6.15
C ASP A 24 -11.73 -2.65 -7.38
N THR A 25 -11.49 -3.23 -8.56
CA THR A 25 -11.52 -2.57 -9.85
C THR A 25 -12.98 -2.40 -10.26
N VAL A 26 -13.50 -1.20 -10.05
CA VAL A 26 -14.78 -0.79 -10.62
C VAL A 26 -14.57 -0.59 -12.12
N ASN A 27 -15.41 -1.22 -12.96
CA ASN A 27 -15.37 -1.01 -14.39
C ASN A 27 -16.20 0.25 -14.70
N ILE A 28 -15.54 1.37 -15.01
CA ILE A 28 -16.19 2.67 -15.14
C ILE A 28 -16.05 3.15 -16.59
N PRO A 29 -17.14 3.50 -17.29
CA PRO A 29 -17.09 4.08 -18.64
C PRO A 29 -16.35 5.42 -18.65
N GLU A 30 -15.42 5.60 -19.60
CA GLU A 30 -14.53 6.77 -19.69
C GLU A 30 -15.28 8.12 -19.78
N ILE A 31 -16.49 8.14 -20.34
CA ILE A 31 -17.25 9.35 -20.68
C ILE A 31 -17.89 10.04 -19.45
N ILE A 32 -18.10 9.32 -18.34
CA ILE A 32 -18.80 9.85 -17.13
C ILE A 32 -17.80 10.35 -16.05
N LEU A 33 -16.49 10.25 -16.32
CA LEU A 33 -15.44 10.37 -15.29
C LEU A 33 -15.15 11.80 -14.84
N LYS A 34 -15.13 12.81 -15.71
CA LYS A 34 -14.54 14.13 -15.37
C LYS A 34 -15.39 14.96 -14.39
N GLU A 35 -16.68 15.15 -14.65
CA GLU A 35 -17.53 16.02 -13.81
C GLU A 35 -17.83 15.42 -12.44
N ASN A 36 -18.19 14.14 -12.40
CA ASN A 36 -18.46 13.44 -11.13
C ASN A 36 -17.21 13.28 -10.28
N SER A 37 -16.03 13.13 -10.90
CA SER A 37 -14.79 13.01 -10.15
C SER A 37 -14.41 14.31 -9.46
N GLN A 38 -14.56 15.47 -10.11
CA GLN A 38 -14.25 16.76 -9.48
C GLN A 38 -15.13 17.01 -8.24
N LEU A 39 -16.44 16.74 -8.35
CA LEU A 39 -17.35 16.88 -7.21
C LEU A 39 -16.98 15.91 -6.07
N ASN A 40 -16.70 14.65 -6.39
CA ASN A 40 -16.29 13.66 -5.39
C ASN A 40 -14.93 14.00 -4.76
N PHE A 41 -14.01 14.57 -5.53
CA PHE A 41 -12.73 15.03 -5.02
C PHE A 41 -12.89 16.21 -4.07
N THR A 42 -13.77 17.17 -4.37
CA THR A 42 -14.14 18.25 -3.44
C THR A 42 -14.71 17.68 -2.14
N LYS A 43 -15.68 16.76 -2.23
CA LYS A 43 -16.26 16.09 -1.06
C LYS A 43 -15.22 15.31 -0.24
N PHE A 44 -14.29 14.65 -0.92
CA PHE A 44 -13.17 13.96 -0.25
C PHE A 44 -12.32 14.96 0.55
N ASN A 45 -11.94 16.10 -0.05
CA ASN A 45 -11.17 17.13 0.65
C ASN A 45 -11.93 17.75 1.83
N GLU A 46 -13.24 17.95 1.71
CA GLU A 46 -14.10 18.41 2.81
C GLU A 46 -14.20 17.36 3.94
N SER A 47 -14.19 16.07 3.58
CA SER A 47 -14.23 14.95 4.52
C SER A 47 -12.88 14.75 5.23
N LEU A 48 -11.77 15.03 4.56
CA LEU A 48 -10.43 15.01 5.13
C LEU A 48 -10.20 16.30 5.95
N ARG A 49 -10.65 16.32 7.19
CA ARG A 49 -10.61 17.52 8.04
C ARG A 49 -9.22 17.84 8.59
N TYR A 50 -8.37 16.82 8.73
CA TYR A 50 -7.07 16.94 9.38
C TYR A 50 -5.95 16.61 8.40
N HIS A 51 -5.10 17.60 8.14
CA HIS A 51 -4.07 17.54 7.11
C HIS A 51 -2.63 17.42 7.66
N GLU A 52 -2.47 17.41 8.98
CA GLU A 52 -1.15 17.37 9.61
C GLU A 52 -0.68 15.94 9.81
N LEU A 53 0.50 15.62 9.24
CA LEU A 53 1.24 14.40 9.55
C LEU A 53 2.40 14.73 10.48
N TYR A 54 2.41 14.06 11.61
CA TYR A 54 3.51 14.14 12.56
C TYR A 54 4.55 13.06 12.26
N SER A 55 5.82 13.42 12.43
CA SER A 55 6.93 12.48 12.30
C SER A 55 6.96 11.47 13.44
N ASN A 56 7.40 10.26 13.12
CA ASN A 56 7.80 9.25 14.10
C ASN A 56 9.32 9.33 14.32
N LYS A 57 9.81 8.90 15.49
CA LYS A 57 11.25 8.91 15.80
C LYS A 57 12.01 7.80 15.07
N LYS A 58 11.40 6.63 14.93
CA LYS A 58 12.08 5.43 14.42
C LYS A 58 11.14 4.56 13.58
N THR A 59 11.69 3.93 12.55
CA THR A 59 11.00 2.86 11.80
C THR A 59 11.71 1.55 12.07
N VAL A 60 10.97 0.55 12.56
CA VAL A 60 11.46 -0.82 12.72
C VAL A 60 10.78 -1.71 11.69
N PHE A 61 11.48 -2.67 11.12
CA PHE A 61 10.90 -3.59 10.16
C PHE A 61 11.22 -5.04 10.51
N ASN A 62 10.30 -5.91 10.15
CA ASN A 62 10.53 -7.35 10.06
C ASN A 62 9.85 -7.90 8.81
N GLY A 63 10.25 -9.09 8.40
CA GLY A 63 9.72 -9.67 7.18
C GLY A 63 10.30 -11.01 6.82
N ILE A 64 9.80 -11.52 5.70
CA ILE A 64 10.19 -12.81 5.13
C ILE A 64 10.48 -12.63 3.65
N TYR A 65 11.64 -13.10 3.22
CA TYR A 65 11.98 -13.26 1.81
C TYR A 65 11.88 -14.73 1.42
N LYS A 66 10.90 -15.04 0.56
CA LYS A 66 10.76 -16.36 -0.06
C LYS A 66 11.54 -16.36 -1.37
N ARG A 67 12.65 -17.09 -1.41
CA ARG A 67 13.52 -17.20 -2.58
C ARG A 67 13.74 -18.66 -2.94
N ASN A 68 13.33 -19.07 -4.15
CA ASN A 68 13.54 -20.43 -4.65
C ASN A 68 13.09 -21.51 -3.65
N GLY A 69 11.94 -21.32 -3.01
CA GLY A 69 11.39 -22.23 -1.99
C GLY A 69 11.98 -22.10 -0.59
N LYS A 70 13.07 -21.34 -0.39
CA LYS A 70 13.64 -21.05 0.93
C LYS A 70 12.97 -19.83 1.55
N VAL A 71 12.75 -19.90 2.87
CA VAL A 71 12.22 -18.81 3.70
C VAL A 71 13.38 -18.17 4.44
N ILE A 72 13.64 -16.89 4.18
CA ILE A 72 14.72 -16.12 4.80
C ILE A 72 14.08 -15.01 5.64
N PRO A 73 14.00 -15.15 6.97
CA PRO A 73 13.52 -14.08 7.83
C PRO A 73 14.53 -12.93 7.87
N PHE A 74 14.05 -11.71 8.04
CA PHE A 74 14.89 -10.54 8.26
C PHE A 74 14.19 -9.54 9.17
N SER A 75 14.98 -8.78 9.91
CA SER A 75 14.52 -7.71 10.78
C SER A 75 15.59 -6.63 10.89
N GLY A 76 15.17 -5.43 11.29
CA GLY A 76 16.06 -4.29 11.35
C GLY A 76 15.35 -2.97 11.58
N ASN A 77 16.11 -1.90 11.36
CA ASN A 77 15.67 -0.53 11.55
C ASN A 77 16.00 0.29 10.31
N PHE A 78 15.09 1.20 9.96
CA PHE A 78 15.32 2.18 8.91
C PHE A 78 15.52 3.58 9.52
N VAL A 79 16.61 4.22 9.15
CA VAL A 79 16.98 5.54 9.65
C VAL A 79 16.60 6.59 8.60
N ASN A 80 15.52 7.33 8.86
CA ASN A 80 14.91 8.23 7.87
C ASN A 80 15.87 9.29 7.28
N HIS A 81 16.76 9.87 8.10
CA HIS A 81 17.63 10.98 7.67
C HIS A 81 18.81 10.51 6.80
N THR A 82 19.43 9.38 7.13
CA THR A 82 20.52 8.78 6.33
C THR A 82 20.02 7.83 5.24
N LYS A 83 18.72 7.50 5.23
CA LYS A 83 18.12 6.42 4.42
C LYS A 83 18.83 5.08 4.61
N GLU A 84 19.36 4.84 5.80
CA GLU A 84 20.14 3.66 6.11
C GLU A 84 19.26 2.50 6.58
N VAL A 85 19.59 1.29 6.11
CA VAL A 85 18.95 0.04 6.50
C VAL A 85 19.92 -0.74 7.40
N LEU A 86 19.57 -0.87 8.67
CA LEU A 86 20.37 -1.56 9.68
C LEU A 86 19.69 -2.88 10.03
N PHE A 87 20.24 -4.00 9.57
CA PHE A 87 19.71 -5.33 9.91
C PHE A 87 20.17 -5.75 11.31
N GLU A 88 19.26 -6.37 12.08
CA GLU A 88 19.58 -6.97 13.39
C GLU A 88 20.51 -8.18 13.24
N GLN A 89 20.28 -8.98 12.20
CA GLN A 89 21.13 -10.09 11.81
C GLN A 89 21.63 -9.87 10.39
N LYS A 90 22.93 -10.07 10.18
CA LYS A 90 23.53 -9.93 8.85
C LYS A 90 22.85 -10.92 7.88
N PRO A 91 22.31 -10.46 6.74
CA PRO A 91 21.79 -11.37 5.72
C PRO A 91 22.87 -12.35 5.24
N GLU A 92 22.45 -13.55 4.84
CA GLU A 92 23.33 -14.68 4.47
C GLU A 92 24.45 -14.30 3.48
N ASN A 93 24.17 -13.40 2.53
CA ASN A 93 25.15 -12.88 1.59
C ASN A 93 24.77 -11.49 1.07
N ASP A 94 25.73 -10.83 0.41
CA ASP A 94 25.57 -9.47 -0.11
C ASP A 94 24.49 -9.35 -1.19
N SER A 95 24.24 -10.40 -1.97
CA SER A 95 23.15 -10.41 -2.96
C SER A 95 21.78 -10.28 -2.27
N ILE A 96 21.53 -11.07 -1.22
CA ILE A 96 20.28 -10.99 -0.44
C ILE A 96 20.21 -9.65 0.27
N LYS A 97 21.30 -9.20 0.91
CA LYS A 97 21.38 -7.89 1.57
C LYS A 97 20.98 -6.76 0.62
N ASN A 98 21.53 -6.72 -0.58
CA ASN A 98 21.26 -5.66 -1.55
C ASN A 98 19.80 -5.66 -2.03
N ILE A 99 19.21 -6.84 -2.27
CA ILE A 99 17.79 -6.97 -2.63
C ILE A 99 16.89 -6.45 -1.50
N LEU A 100 17.13 -6.89 -0.26
CA LEU A 100 16.36 -6.46 0.90
C LEU A 100 16.48 -4.95 1.13
N THR A 101 17.70 -4.42 1.14
CA THR A 101 17.96 -2.98 1.30
C THR A 101 17.24 -2.15 0.24
N SER A 102 17.38 -2.52 -1.04
CA SER A 102 16.70 -1.81 -2.13
C SER A 102 15.18 -1.88 -2.00
N THR A 103 14.63 -3.03 -1.61
CA THR A 103 13.18 -3.19 -1.45
C THR A 103 12.65 -2.35 -0.29
N ILE A 104 13.36 -2.29 0.84
CA ILE A 104 13.00 -1.45 2.00
C ILE A 104 13.04 0.03 1.64
N ILE A 105 14.08 0.49 0.95
CA ILE A 105 14.20 1.90 0.52
C ILE A 105 13.06 2.26 -0.44
N SER A 106 12.85 1.46 -1.50
CA SER A 106 11.76 1.71 -2.46
C SER A 106 10.38 1.66 -1.79
N SER A 107 10.19 0.80 -0.79
CA SER A 107 8.97 0.73 0.00
C SER A 107 8.68 2.04 0.73
N ILE A 108 9.69 2.63 1.38
CA ILE A 108 9.60 3.92 2.05
C ILE A 108 9.28 5.05 1.06
N GLU A 109 9.86 5.00 -0.15
CA GLU A 109 9.56 5.96 -1.21
C GLU A 109 8.11 5.87 -1.69
N VAL A 110 7.59 4.65 -1.88
CA VAL A 110 6.18 4.40 -2.20
C VAL A 110 5.27 4.98 -1.12
N ARG A 111 5.56 4.71 0.16
CA ARG A 111 4.82 5.30 1.29
C ARG A 111 4.76 6.83 1.18
N ASN A 112 5.92 7.47 1.01
CA ASN A 112 6.03 8.92 0.91
C ASN A 112 5.25 9.47 -0.30
N TYR A 113 5.26 8.75 -1.43
CA TYR A 113 4.50 9.12 -2.61
C TYR A 113 2.99 9.15 -2.34
N TYR A 114 2.40 8.08 -1.80
CA TYR A 114 0.97 8.03 -1.50
C TYR A 114 0.56 9.03 -0.42
N TYR A 115 1.41 9.24 0.58
CA TYR A 115 1.20 10.31 1.56
C TYR A 115 1.13 11.68 0.88
N ASN A 116 2.13 12.01 0.05
CA ASN A 116 2.20 13.30 -0.63
C ASN A 116 0.99 13.52 -1.56
N LEU A 117 0.49 12.47 -2.23
CA LEU A 117 -0.73 12.56 -3.04
C LEU A 117 -1.95 13.05 -2.25
N ILE A 118 -2.10 12.61 -1.00
CA ILE A 118 -3.25 12.96 -0.17
C ILE A 118 -3.11 14.35 0.46
N PHE A 119 -1.92 14.70 0.95
CA PHE A 119 -1.76 15.85 1.85
C PHE A 119 -1.02 17.05 1.25
N SER A 120 -0.18 16.87 0.23
CA SER A 120 0.59 17.99 -0.34
C SER A 120 -0.25 18.79 -1.32
N GLU A 121 -0.41 20.10 -1.10
CA GLU A 121 -1.16 20.99 -2.01
C GLU A 121 -0.72 20.86 -3.47
N LYS A 122 0.59 20.87 -3.73
CA LYS A 122 1.16 20.71 -5.08
C LYS A 122 0.86 19.35 -5.73
N LYS A 123 0.63 18.31 -4.92
CA LYS A 123 0.33 16.95 -5.41
C LYS A 123 -1.17 16.63 -5.34
N LYS A 124 -1.98 17.41 -4.62
CA LYS A 124 -3.44 17.35 -4.64
C LYS A 124 -4.01 17.66 -6.03
N GLU A 125 -3.36 18.54 -6.80
CA GLU A 125 -3.69 18.77 -8.21
C GLU A 125 -3.49 17.52 -9.09
N VAL A 126 -2.58 16.62 -8.71
CA VAL A 126 -2.44 15.33 -9.40
C VAL A 126 -3.60 14.41 -9.01
N LEU A 127 -4.03 14.44 -7.75
CA LEU A 127 -5.13 13.61 -7.26
C LEU A 127 -6.49 14.01 -7.82
N SER A 128 -6.72 15.30 -8.13
CA SER A 128 -7.95 15.75 -8.81
C SER A 128 -8.12 15.15 -10.22
N LYS A 129 -7.03 14.69 -10.83
CA LYS A 129 -7.04 13.99 -12.12
C LYS A 129 -7.40 12.50 -12.01
N PHE A 130 -7.44 11.96 -10.79
CA PHE A 130 -7.87 10.59 -10.55
C PHE A 130 -9.39 10.55 -10.56
N TYR A 131 -9.96 9.44 -11.02
CA TYR A 131 -11.35 9.14 -10.72
C TYR A 131 -11.51 8.89 -9.22
N CYS A 132 -12.44 9.60 -8.58
CA CYS A 132 -12.75 9.50 -7.16
C CYS A 132 -14.22 9.09 -6.95
N ILE A 133 -14.47 8.12 -6.06
CA ILE A 133 -15.83 7.76 -5.61
C ILE A 133 -15.84 7.33 -4.14
N GLU A 134 -16.87 7.77 -3.41
CA GLU A 134 -17.15 7.27 -2.07
C GLU A 134 -17.82 5.89 -2.14
N LYS A 135 -17.30 4.93 -1.38
CA LYS A 135 -17.82 3.57 -1.23
C LYS A 135 -18.66 3.37 0.04
N GLY A 136 -18.86 4.44 0.81
CA GLY A 136 -19.58 4.46 2.08
C GLY A 136 -18.66 4.43 3.30
N GLU A 137 -19.18 4.91 4.43
CA GLU A 137 -18.49 4.93 5.72
C GLU A 137 -17.12 5.63 5.68
N GLY A 138 -16.93 6.66 4.85
CA GLY A 138 -15.64 7.33 4.69
C GLY A 138 -14.57 6.51 3.96
N LEU A 139 -14.94 5.45 3.24
CA LEU A 139 -14.06 4.74 2.31
C LEU A 139 -14.15 5.39 0.93
N TRP A 140 -13.00 5.75 0.36
CA TRP A 140 -12.87 6.42 -0.93
C TRP A 140 -12.00 5.59 -1.86
N PHE A 141 -12.43 5.45 -3.11
CA PHE A 141 -11.70 4.77 -4.17
C PHE A 141 -11.14 5.76 -5.16
N PHE A 142 -9.84 5.63 -5.45
CA PHE A 142 -9.11 6.43 -6.41
C PHE A 142 -8.56 5.54 -7.52
N GLN A 143 -8.74 5.96 -8.77
CA GLN A 143 -8.19 5.30 -9.94
C GLN A 143 -7.52 6.34 -10.84
N ALA A 144 -6.24 6.11 -11.16
CA ALA A 144 -5.52 6.94 -12.11
C ALA A 144 -6.13 6.78 -13.51
N ILE A 145 -6.37 7.90 -14.19
CA ILE A 145 -6.87 7.92 -15.57
C ILE A 145 -5.66 7.94 -16.52
N LYS A 146 -5.74 7.15 -17.59
CA LYS A 146 -4.63 6.74 -18.47
C LYS A 146 -3.89 7.90 -19.15
N GLU A 147 -4.53 9.05 -19.34
CA GLU A 147 -4.00 10.19 -20.12
C GLU A 147 -2.94 11.00 -19.35
N ASP A 148 -2.98 11.05 -18.01
CA ASP A 148 -2.07 11.89 -17.20
C ASP A 148 -0.82 11.15 -16.67
N LEU A 149 -0.76 9.82 -16.76
CA LEU A 149 0.34 9.02 -16.20
C LEU A 149 1.61 8.96 -17.08
N LYS A 150 1.49 9.32 -18.36
CA LYS A 150 2.60 9.25 -19.33
C LYS A 150 3.70 10.27 -19.06
N GLU A 151 3.33 11.48 -18.66
CA GLU A 151 4.29 12.58 -18.52
C GLU A 151 5.01 12.57 -17.16
N ASP A 152 4.32 12.15 -16.08
CA ASP A 152 4.84 12.36 -14.71
C ASP A 152 5.39 11.11 -14.00
N ILE A 153 4.96 9.88 -14.36
CA ILE A 153 5.22 8.69 -13.51
C ILE A 153 5.88 7.52 -14.27
N LYS A 154 6.05 7.60 -15.60
CA LYS A 154 6.72 6.56 -16.43
C LYS A 154 6.20 5.13 -16.18
N ILE A 155 4.89 4.97 -15.94
CA ILE A 155 4.26 3.66 -15.76
C ILE A 155 3.79 3.15 -17.12
N ASP A 156 4.07 1.88 -17.41
CA ASP A 156 3.72 1.23 -18.67
C ASP A 156 2.19 1.10 -18.84
N GLN A 157 1.74 1.22 -20.09
CA GLN A 157 0.44 1.78 -20.53
C GLN A 157 -0.81 0.95 -20.18
N ASP A 158 -0.64 -0.26 -19.62
CA ASP A 158 -1.74 -1.19 -19.33
C ASP A 158 -2.12 -1.27 -17.84
N THR A 159 -1.40 -0.58 -16.96
CA THR A 159 -1.55 -0.76 -15.52
C THR A 159 -2.34 0.40 -14.89
N LYS A 160 -3.65 0.22 -14.70
CA LYS A 160 -4.47 1.16 -13.91
C LYS A 160 -3.98 1.17 -12.47
N VAL A 161 -3.52 2.32 -11.96
CA VAL A 161 -3.18 2.48 -10.54
C VAL A 161 -4.46 2.73 -9.77
N ASN A 162 -4.80 1.82 -8.86
CA ASN A 162 -6.00 1.94 -8.01
C ASN A 162 -5.58 1.91 -6.55
N PHE A 163 -6.17 2.77 -5.74
CA PHE A 163 -5.99 2.70 -4.30
C PHE A 163 -7.25 3.15 -3.56
N LEU A 164 -7.33 2.73 -2.31
CA LEU A 164 -8.38 3.04 -1.37
C LEU A 164 -7.82 3.93 -0.27
N VAL A 165 -8.64 4.88 0.17
CA VAL A 165 -8.37 5.76 1.30
C VAL A 165 -9.53 5.62 2.26
N LYS A 166 -9.27 5.28 3.51
CA LYS A 166 -10.30 5.25 4.55
C LYS A 166 -10.07 6.38 5.52
N LEU A 167 -11.12 7.12 5.80
CA LEU A 167 -11.17 8.14 6.82
C LEU A 167 -11.89 7.60 8.07
N THR A 168 -11.52 8.11 9.23
CA THR A 168 -12.27 7.96 10.47
C THR A 168 -13.53 8.85 10.45
N PRO A 169 -14.52 8.62 11.32
CA PRO A 169 -15.74 9.45 11.38
C PRO A 169 -15.47 10.95 11.66
N ASP A 170 -14.38 11.28 12.35
CA ASP A 170 -13.95 12.65 12.61
C ASP A 170 -13.14 13.27 11.44
N GLY A 171 -12.89 12.53 10.36
CA GLY A 171 -12.23 13.04 9.16
C GLY A 171 -10.70 12.96 9.18
N ARG A 172 -10.12 12.06 9.98
CA ARG A 172 -8.68 11.74 9.96
C ARG A 172 -8.41 10.57 9.03
N LEU A 173 -7.21 10.52 8.46
CA LEU A 173 -6.80 9.37 7.67
C LEU A 173 -6.62 8.14 8.57
N LEU A 174 -7.27 7.03 8.21
CA LEU A 174 -7.13 5.74 8.91
C LEU A 174 -6.15 4.82 8.17
N TYR A 175 -6.34 4.63 6.86
CA TYR A 175 -5.39 3.89 6.03
C TYR A 175 -5.43 4.29 4.55
N ILE A 176 -4.34 3.99 3.85
CA ILE A 176 -4.25 3.94 2.39
C ILE A 176 -3.89 2.50 1.99
N LYS A 177 -4.63 1.92 1.05
CA LYS A 177 -4.39 0.57 0.55
C LYS A 177 -4.30 0.59 -0.96
N SER A 178 -3.28 -0.06 -1.53
CA SER A 178 -3.15 -0.19 -2.99
C SER A 178 -2.85 -1.63 -3.36
N MET A 179 -3.32 -2.01 -4.55
CA MET A 179 -3.07 -3.30 -5.16
C MET A 179 -2.72 -3.08 -6.63
N LEU A 180 -1.46 -3.34 -6.97
CA LEU A 180 -0.97 -3.38 -8.34
C LEU A 180 -0.80 -4.84 -8.76
N LYS A 181 -1.67 -5.30 -9.66
CA LYS A 181 -1.52 -6.60 -10.32
C LYS A 181 -1.10 -6.36 -11.76
N ASN A 182 0.01 -6.97 -12.14
CA ASN A 182 0.44 -7.01 -13.51
C ASN A 182 -0.01 -8.32 -14.17
N ASN A 183 -0.37 -8.24 -15.45
CA ASN A 183 -0.77 -9.40 -16.24
C ASN A 183 0.46 -10.17 -16.75
N ASN A 184 0.36 -11.49 -16.84
CA ASN A 184 1.43 -12.38 -17.31
C ASN A 184 1.86 -12.15 -18.78
N ASN A 185 1.15 -11.30 -19.53
CA ASN A 185 1.27 -11.20 -20.98
C ASN A 185 2.34 -10.19 -21.47
N SER A 186 3.02 -9.44 -20.58
CA SER A 186 4.06 -8.51 -21.03
C SER A 186 5.44 -9.19 -21.09
N GLY A 187 6.15 -8.99 -22.19
CA GLY A 187 7.52 -9.50 -22.41
C GLY A 187 8.57 -8.94 -21.45
N ILE A 188 8.18 -8.10 -20.48
CA ILE A 188 9.06 -7.36 -19.57
C ILE A 188 9.67 -8.30 -18.53
N ALA A 189 11.00 -8.31 -18.43
CA ALA A 189 11.79 -9.24 -17.63
C ALA A 189 11.47 -9.28 -16.11
N LYS A 190 10.73 -8.29 -15.59
CA LYS A 190 10.42 -8.12 -14.17
C LYS A 190 8.98 -7.66 -14.01
N ILE A 191 8.08 -8.62 -13.79
CA ILE A 191 6.69 -8.32 -13.47
C ILE A 191 6.50 -8.59 -11.98
N TYR A 192 6.25 -7.53 -11.22
CA TYR A 192 6.03 -7.59 -9.78
C TYR A 192 4.61 -7.17 -9.45
N ASN A 193 3.90 -7.98 -8.67
CA ASN A 193 2.69 -7.52 -8.01
C ASN A 193 3.08 -6.85 -6.71
N HIS A 194 2.40 -5.74 -6.40
CA HIS A 194 2.63 -4.98 -5.18
C HIS A 194 1.29 -4.79 -4.46
N ASN A 195 1.23 -5.25 -3.22
CA ASN A 195 0.11 -4.97 -2.33
C ASN A 195 0.66 -4.24 -1.12
N PHE A 196 0.02 -3.15 -0.72
CA PHE A 196 0.39 -2.52 0.54
C PHE A 196 -0.83 -1.99 1.30
N MET A 197 -0.64 -1.84 2.60
CA MET A 197 -1.54 -1.14 3.50
C MET A 197 -0.72 -0.23 4.42
N LEU A 198 -0.95 1.07 4.31
CA LEU A 198 -0.33 2.10 5.13
C LEU A 198 -1.36 2.61 6.13
N SER A 199 -1.13 2.35 7.40
CA SER A 199 -2.06 2.63 8.50
C SER A 199 -1.59 3.82 9.34
N PHE A 200 -2.55 4.57 9.86
CA PHE A 200 -2.32 5.78 10.62
C PHE A 200 -2.99 5.70 11.98
N THR A 201 -2.42 6.40 12.96
CA THR A 201 -3.03 6.59 14.28
C THR A 201 -3.35 8.08 14.49
N PRO A 202 -4.48 8.42 15.11
CA PRO A 202 -4.75 9.80 15.50
C PRO A 202 -3.67 10.37 16.42
N TYR A 203 -3.27 11.62 16.20
CA TYR A 203 -2.31 12.33 17.04
C TYR A 203 -2.54 13.84 16.99
N LYS A 204 -2.81 14.48 18.13
CA LYS A 204 -3.16 15.92 18.23
C LYS A 204 -4.30 16.29 17.25
N ASN A 205 -4.08 17.27 16.38
CA ASN A 205 -4.93 17.73 15.28
C ASN A 205 -4.57 17.06 13.94
N GLY A 206 -3.98 15.87 13.97
CA GLY A 206 -3.48 15.20 12.77
C GLY A 206 -3.36 13.70 12.99
N VAL A 207 -2.39 13.11 12.29
CA VAL A 207 -2.09 11.68 12.35
C VAL A 207 -0.59 11.41 12.43
N LYS A 208 -0.23 10.20 12.85
CA LYS A 208 1.11 9.62 12.70
C LYS A 208 1.01 8.33 11.89
N PHE A 209 2.12 7.93 11.26
CA PHE A 209 2.19 6.56 10.77
C PHE A 209 2.14 5.60 11.97
N LEU A 210 1.39 4.52 11.80
CA LEU A 210 1.27 3.44 12.77
C LEU A 210 2.03 2.21 12.27
N GLU A 211 1.63 1.74 11.08
CA GLU A 211 2.12 0.50 10.50
C GLU A 211 2.10 0.59 8.97
N TYR A 212 3.02 -0.13 8.32
CA TYR A 212 3.06 -0.26 6.87
C TYR A 212 3.41 -1.69 6.46
N ASP A 213 2.43 -2.38 5.90
CA ASP A 213 2.56 -3.75 5.40
C ASP A 213 2.68 -3.76 3.89
N ILE A 214 3.60 -4.56 3.37
CA ILE A 214 3.91 -4.64 1.94
C ILE A 214 4.20 -6.08 1.55
N ASP A 215 3.61 -6.50 0.44
CA ASP A 215 3.95 -7.73 -0.25
C ASP A 215 4.38 -7.42 -1.68
N VAL A 216 5.59 -7.85 -2.04
CA VAL A 216 6.15 -7.73 -3.39
C VAL A 216 6.36 -9.12 -3.94
N ILE A 217 5.63 -9.48 -4.99
CA ILE A 217 5.64 -10.84 -5.56
C ILE A 217 6.14 -10.78 -7.01
N ASN A 218 7.25 -11.44 -7.30
CA ASN A 218 7.66 -11.70 -8.67
C ASN A 218 6.80 -12.83 -9.25
N ILE A 219 5.94 -12.50 -10.21
CA ILE A 219 5.01 -13.49 -10.76
C ILE A 219 5.69 -14.59 -11.59
N ARG A 220 6.89 -14.34 -12.14
CA ARG A 220 7.59 -15.29 -13.02
C ARG A 220 8.28 -16.41 -12.23
N ASN A 221 9.00 -16.05 -11.16
CA ASN A 221 9.75 -17.02 -10.37
C ASN A 221 9.14 -17.29 -8.98
N ARG A 222 8.00 -16.66 -8.66
CA ARG A 222 7.28 -16.76 -7.37
C ARG A 222 8.09 -16.33 -6.15
N ASN A 223 9.23 -15.68 -6.34
CA ASN A 223 9.95 -15.06 -5.23
C ASN A 223 9.09 -13.92 -4.68
N SER A 224 9.03 -13.81 -3.35
CA SER A 224 8.21 -12.79 -2.70
C SER A 224 8.90 -12.23 -1.47
N ILE A 225 8.71 -10.94 -1.24
CA ILE A 225 9.21 -10.24 -0.06
C ILE A 225 8.00 -9.65 0.65
N GLN A 226 7.80 -10.07 1.90
CA GLN A 226 6.80 -9.53 2.80
C GLN A 226 7.51 -8.69 3.86
N ILE A 227 7.11 -7.44 4.02
CA ILE A 227 7.68 -6.50 4.98
C ILE A 227 6.55 -5.93 5.82
N LYS A 228 6.72 -5.97 7.14
CA LYS A 228 5.93 -5.21 8.10
C LYS A 228 6.82 -4.16 8.75
N MET A 229 6.44 -2.89 8.62
CA MET A 229 7.13 -1.78 9.26
C MET A 229 6.25 -1.18 10.35
N ASN A 230 6.80 -1.03 11.56
CA ASN A 230 6.16 -0.32 12.65
C ASN A 230 6.87 1.02 12.88
N PHE A 231 6.09 2.07 13.13
CA PHE A 231 6.61 3.41 13.36
C PHE A 231 6.50 3.75 14.84
N ILE A 232 7.66 4.04 15.46
CA ILE A 232 7.80 4.22 16.90
C ILE A 232 8.14 5.68 17.19
N ASP A 233 7.52 6.19 18.25
CA ASP A 233 7.72 7.53 18.80
C ASP A 233 8.85 7.63 19.84
#